data_AF-A0A355FZS7-F1
#
_entry.id   AF-A0A355FZS7-F1
#
_cell.length_a   1.000
_cell.length_b   1.000
_cell.length_c   1.000
_cell.angle_alpha   90.00
_cell.angle_beta   90.00
_cell.angle_gamma   90.00
#
_symmetry.space_group_name_H-M   'P 1'
#
loop_
_entity.id
_entity.type
_entity.pdbx_description
1 polymer ?
#
loop_
_entity_poly.entity_id
_entity_poly.type
_entity_poly.pdbx_seq_one_letter_code
_entity_poly.pdbx_strand_id
1 'polypeptide(L)'
;MGETRMFRRKWKMRYEGEMCPYCGNLFADGDDIVVCPECATPHHRACWFAHGHCANEEKHGTDFVWKKTEPTQPESQPEEPQQPKENNKGLDIVCPDCGKVSPNGTLRCPDCGALLVPFITGEPPIARFREGFDPNEELCGMKSGDIALYCRTGGTSYIKKCRKCELGQKLTFNWAAFLFSPFWFFYRKLYKPGAVLLGVFIALTLAAVPFEAKADKVMEEVRSAYNEALGIEEGEETSAAISTEQQEQAVQAVSGIVQKNKKALLPVALFGLARFLGIGLISGCIADALYIRRMKKDITTVRENNTDERTVQAILFRKGGASLLWGFGSYLISEAVFTLFSFLNQ
;
A
#
# COMPACT_ATOMS: atom_id res chain seq x y z
N MET A 1 -20.31 -24.34 25.64
CA MET A 1 -20.38 -22.99 25.05
C MET A 1 -19.67 -23.03 23.71
N GLY A 2 -20.41 -23.13 22.62
CA GLY A 2 -19.86 -23.14 21.27
C GLY A 2 -20.65 -22.16 20.42
N GLU A 3 -20.07 -21.01 20.13
CA GLU A 3 -20.64 -20.03 19.20
C GLU A 3 -20.49 -20.55 17.77
N THR A 4 -21.59 -21.02 17.20
CA THR A 4 -21.70 -21.33 15.78
C THR A 4 -21.71 -20.03 14.98
N ARG A 5 -20.61 -19.75 14.26
CA ARG A 5 -20.56 -18.71 13.22
C ARG A 5 -21.62 -19.01 12.16
N MET A 6 -22.74 -18.31 12.21
CA MET A 6 -23.69 -18.25 11.10
C MET A 6 -23.04 -17.53 9.91
N PHE A 7 -22.59 -18.31 8.93
CA PHE A 7 -22.33 -17.80 7.58
C PHE A 7 -23.65 -17.23 7.04
N ARG A 8 -23.82 -15.89 7.03
CA ARG A 8 -24.84 -15.25 6.19
C ARG A 8 -24.39 -15.41 4.73
N ARG A 9 -24.83 -16.49 4.09
CA ARG A 9 -24.89 -16.54 2.63
C ARG A 9 -25.77 -15.37 2.19
N LYS A 10 -25.15 -14.37 1.54
CA LYS A 10 -25.88 -13.27 0.90
C LYS A 10 -26.74 -13.91 -0.19
N TRP A 11 -28.06 -14.03 0.05
CA TRP A 11 -28.99 -14.53 -0.94
C TRP A 11 -29.02 -13.51 -2.08
N LYS A 12 -28.44 -13.87 -3.24
CA LYS A 12 -28.43 -13.00 -4.41
C LYS A 12 -29.84 -12.94 -4.98
N MET A 13 -30.44 -11.76 -5.03
CA MET A 13 -31.77 -11.55 -5.59
C MET A 13 -31.79 -11.95 -7.07
N ARG A 14 -32.80 -12.72 -7.48
CA ARG A 14 -32.84 -13.34 -8.82
C ARG A 14 -32.80 -12.32 -9.96
N TYR A 15 -33.30 -11.10 -9.72
CA TYR A 15 -33.46 -10.04 -10.72
C TYR A 15 -32.52 -8.83 -10.50
N GLU A 16 -31.55 -8.96 -9.59
CA GLU A 16 -30.56 -7.90 -9.32
C GLU A 16 -29.81 -7.51 -10.59
N GLY A 17 -29.81 -6.21 -10.90
CA GLY A 17 -29.17 -5.64 -12.09
C GLY A 17 -30.02 -5.65 -13.38
N GLU A 18 -31.25 -6.16 -13.33
CA GLU A 18 -32.22 -6.06 -14.43
C GLU A 18 -33.08 -4.80 -14.28
N MET A 19 -33.63 -4.28 -15.39
CA MET A 19 -34.44 -3.06 -15.40
C MET A 19 -35.94 -3.37 -15.39
N CYS A 20 -36.70 -2.59 -14.61
CA CYS A 20 -38.15 -2.60 -14.66
C CYS A 20 -38.62 -1.94 -15.98
N PRO A 21 -39.47 -2.60 -16.79
CA PRO A 21 -39.82 -2.10 -18.12
C PRO A 21 -40.73 -0.86 -18.11
N TYR A 22 -41.39 -0.55 -16.99
CA TYR A 22 -42.20 0.66 -16.86
C TYR A 22 -41.38 1.89 -16.46
N CYS A 23 -40.56 1.78 -15.41
CA CYS A 23 -39.84 2.94 -14.86
C CYS A 23 -38.39 3.04 -15.34
N GLY A 24 -37.85 2.00 -15.96
CA GLY A 24 -36.45 1.94 -16.43
C GLY A 24 -35.41 1.81 -15.32
N ASN A 25 -35.82 1.83 -14.04
CA ASN A 25 -34.91 1.70 -12.92
C ASN A 25 -34.50 0.24 -12.69
N LEU A 26 -33.26 0.05 -12.23
CA LEU A 26 -32.72 -1.26 -11.88
C LEU A 26 -33.36 -1.80 -10.60
N PHE A 27 -33.56 -3.12 -10.53
CA PHE A 27 -33.99 -3.78 -9.30
C PHE A 27 -32.83 -3.83 -8.28
N ALA A 28 -33.11 -3.37 -7.06
CA ALA A 28 -32.18 -3.37 -5.94
C ALA A 28 -32.57 -4.38 -4.84
N ASP A 29 -31.65 -4.64 -3.92
CA ASP A 29 -31.88 -5.53 -2.77
C ASP A 29 -32.93 -4.91 -1.83
N GLY A 30 -34.02 -5.65 -1.58
CA GLY A 30 -35.17 -5.17 -0.80
C GLY A 30 -36.36 -4.63 -1.62
N ASP A 31 -36.25 -4.55 -2.95
CA ASP A 31 -37.37 -4.17 -3.82
C ASP A 31 -38.49 -5.21 -3.80
N ASP A 32 -39.74 -4.75 -3.71
CA ASP A 32 -40.92 -5.60 -3.82
C ASP A 32 -41.29 -5.79 -5.30
N ILE A 33 -41.12 -7.02 -5.79
CA ILE A 33 -41.19 -7.36 -7.22
C ILE A 33 -42.40 -8.26 -7.48
N VAL A 34 -43.19 -7.88 -8.49
CA VAL A 34 -44.26 -8.72 -9.05
C VAL A 34 -43.78 -9.26 -10.40
N VAL A 35 -43.92 -10.57 -10.58
CA VAL A 35 -43.55 -11.25 -11.82
C VAL A 35 -44.83 -11.62 -12.56
N CYS A 36 -44.91 -11.27 -13.84
CA CYS A 36 -46.05 -11.62 -14.68
C CYS A 36 -46.19 -13.15 -14.78
N PRO A 37 -47.38 -13.73 -14.54
CA PRO A 37 -47.58 -15.18 -14.62
C PRO A 37 -47.52 -15.74 -16.04
N GLU A 38 -47.74 -14.92 -17.07
CA GLU A 38 -47.76 -15.37 -18.47
C GLU A 38 -46.36 -15.38 -19.10
N CYS A 39 -45.63 -14.26 -19.03
CA CYS A 39 -44.34 -14.12 -19.71
C CYS A 39 -43.14 -14.03 -18.75
N ALA A 40 -43.34 -14.19 -17.44
CA ALA A 40 -42.30 -14.13 -16.41
C ALA A 40 -41.51 -12.81 -16.31
N THR A 41 -41.98 -11.73 -16.92
CA THR A 41 -41.31 -10.41 -16.85
C THR A 41 -41.43 -9.81 -15.43
N PRO A 42 -40.33 -9.40 -14.77
CA PRO A 42 -40.35 -8.77 -13.46
C PRO A 42 -40.69 -7.28 -13.53
N HIS A 43 -41.47 -6.78 -12.57
CA HIS A 43 -41.86 -5.37 -12.41
C HIS A 43 -41.79 -4.97 -10.93
N HIS A 44 -41.54 -3.69 -10.63
CA HIS A 44 -41.77 -3.19 -9.27
C HIS A 44 -43.27 -3.29 -8.96
N ARG A 45 -43.62 -3.75 -7.75
CA ARG A 45 -45.03 -3.92 -7.32
C ARG A 45 -45.85 -2.65 -7.54
N ALA A 46 -45.29 -1.50 -7.18
CA ALA A 46 -45.93 -0.20 -7.39
C ALA A 46 -46.19 0.10 -8.88
N CYS A 47 -45.24 -0.18 -9.77
CA CYS A 47 -45.40 0.02 -11.21
C CYS A 47 -46.47 -0.91 -11.80
N TRP A 48 -46.51 -2.17 -11.35
CA TRP A 48 -47.53 -3.14 -11.76
C TRP A 48 -48.94 -2.68 -11.38
N PHE A 49 -49.15 -2.24 -10.13
CA PHE A 49 -50.47 -1.77 -9.69
C PHE A 49 -50.87 -0.42 -10.31
N ALA A 50 -49.91 0.47 -10.58
CA ALA A 50 -50.19 1.76 -11.21
C ALA A 50 -50.70 1.62 -12.65
N HIS A 51 -50.18 0.64 -13.41
CA HIS A 51 -50.59 0.40 -14.79
C HIS A 51 -51.66 -0.68 -14.92
N GLY A 52 -51.77 -1.58 -13.95
CA GLY A 52 -52.82 -2.61 -13.88
C GLY A 52 -52.58 -3.85 -14.76
N HIS A 53 -51.54 -3.85 -15.58
CA HIS A 53 -51.20 -4.94 -16.50
C HIS A 53 -49.68 -5.10 -16.68
N CYS A 54 -49.26 -6.07 -17.51
CA CYS A 54 -47.86 -6.35 -17.82
C CYS A 54 -47.33 -5.37 -18.89
N ALA A 55 -46.07 -4.93 -18.79
CA ALA A 55 -45.47 -4.07 -19.81
C ALA A 55 -45.30 -4.77 -21.18
N ASN A 56 -45.31 -6.11 -21.20
CA ASN A 56 -45.25 -6.91 -22.42
C ASN A 56 -46.60 -7.59 -22.74
N GLU A 57 -47.72 -7.03 -22.28
CA GLU A 57 -49.05 -7.63 -22.48
C GLU A 57 -49.37 -7.91 -23.94
N GLU A 58 -48.95 -7.04 -24.86
CA GLU A 58 -49.13 -7.25 -26.32
C GLU A 58 -48.42 -8.50 -26.87
N LYS A 59 -47.44 -9.04 -26.12
CA LYS A 59 -46.72 -10.27 -26.47
C LYS A 59 -47.31 -11.50 -25.81
N HIS A 60 -48.33 -11.35 -24.98
CA HIS A 60 -49.03 -12.50 -24.40
C HIS A 60 -49.75 -13.28 -25.52
N GLY A 61 -49.75 -14.60 -25.42
CA GLY A 61 -50.23 -15.49 -26.50
C GLY A 61 -49.22 -15.77 -27.61
N THR A 62 -47.99 -15.24 -27.51
CA THR A 62 -46.83 -15.63 -28.35
C THR A 62 -45.85 -16.47 -27.53
N ASP A 63 -44.82 -17.07 -28.16
CA ASP A 63 -43.79 -17.86 -27.47
C ASP A 63 -42.81 -17.03 -26.62
N PHE A 64 -43.16 -15.76 -26.34
CA PHE A 64 -42.32 -14.84 -25.60
C PHE A 64 -42.32 -15.15 -24.09
N VAL A 65 -41.15 -15.51 -23.58
CA VAL A 65 -40.87 -15.62 -22.14
C VAL A 65 -39.62 -14.81 -21.83
N TRP A 66 -39.72 -13.93 -20.84
CA TRP A 66 -38.60 -13.11 -20.39
C TRP A 66 -37.47 -14.00 -19.84
N LYS A 67 -36.25 -13.75 -20.31
CA LYS A 67 -35.03 -14.44 -19.86
C LYS A 67 -34.05 -13.42 -19.32
N LYS A 68 -33.37 -13.79 -18.23
CA LYS A 68 -32.32 -12.99 -17.63
C LYS A 68 -31.15 -12.82 -18.59
N THR A 69 -30.56 -11.63 -18.63
CA THR A 69 -29.37 -11.37 -19.45
C THR A 69 -28.15 -11.98 -18.75
N GLU A 70 -27.62 -13.10 -19.27
CA GLU A 70 -26.42 -13.71 -18.67
C GLU A 70 -25.15 -12.91 -19.03
N PRO A 71 -24.24 -12.68 -18.07
CA PRO A 71 -23.00 -11.96 -18.34
C PRO A 71 -22.03 -12.86 -19.11
N THR A 72 -21.80 -12.54 -20.38
CA THR A 72 -20.91 -13.30 -21.26
C THR A 72 -19.44 -12.91 -21.01
N GLN A 73 -18.59 -13.92 -20.80
CA GLN A 73 -17.14 -13.82 -20.98
C GLN A 73 -16.77 -13.78 -22.47
N PRO A 74 -15.59 -13.23 -22.84
CA PRO A 74 -15.34 -12.70 -24.17
C PRO A 74 -14.71 -13.74 -25.10
N GLU A 75 -15.26 -13.90 -26.31
CA GLU A 75 -14.53 -14.51 -27.42
C GLU A 75 -14.94 -13.88 -28.77
N SER A 76 -13.95 -13.82 -29.65
CA SER A 76 -13.75 -12.96 -30.83
C SER A 76 -14.78 -13.04 -31.96
N GLN A 77 -15.06 -11.90 -32.62
CA GLN A 77 -15.58 -11.87 -34.01
C GLN A 77 -14.89 -10.80 -34.91
N PRO A 78 -14.81 -11.04 -36.23
CA PRO A 78 -14.21 -10.20 -37.27
C PRO A 78 -15.19 -9.18 -37.92
N GLU A 79 -14.65 -8.26 -38.72
CA GLU A 79 -15.24 -7.03 -39.31
C GLU A 79 -16.44 -7.18 -40.27
N GLU A 80 -17.35 -6.18 -40.28
CA GLU A 80 -17.99 -5.61 -41.50
C GLU A 80 -18.62 -4.19 -41.23
N PRO A 81 -19.05 -3.39 -42.25
CA PRO A 81 -18.34 -2.24 -42.80
C PRO A 81 -18.85 -0.83 -42.41
N GLN A 82 -18.10 0.18 -42.88
CA GLN A 82 -17.89 1.53 -42.33
C GLN A 82 -18.83 2.63 -42.87
N GLN A 83 -19.00 3.72 -42.10
CA GLN A 83 -18.85 5.12 -42.58
C GLN A 83 -18.97 6.15 -41.42
N PRO A 84 -18.22 7.28 -41.40
CA PRO A 84 -16.85 7.54 -41.82
C PRO A 84 -15.88 7.56 -40.61
N LYS A 85 -14.74 6.89 -40.78
CA LYS A 85 -13.61 6.87 -39.84
C LYS A 85 -12.87 8.21 -39.88
N GLU A 86 -12.94 9.00 -38.80
CA GLU A 86 -11.80 9.86 -38.45
C GLU A 86 -10.80 9.04 -37.62
N ASN A 87 -9.60 8.94 -38.20
CA ASN A 87 -8.57 7.98 -37.87
C ASN A 87 -7.97 8.17 -36.47
N ASN A 88 -8.48 7.48 -35.45
CA ASN A 88 -7.63 7.08 -34.34
C ASN A 88 -6.84 5.81 -34.74
N LYS A 89 -5.83 6.02 -35.59
CA LYS A 89 -4.73 5.07 -35.76
C LYS A 89 -4.22 4.70 -34.36
N GLY A 90 -4.00 3.40 -34.14
CA GLY A 90 -3.63 2.81 -32.88
C GLY A 90 -2.62 3.64 -32.08
N LEU A 91 -3.02 4.04 -30.88
CA LEU A 91 -2.11 4.58 -29.90
C LEU A 91 -1.50 3.41 -29.14
N ASP A 92 -0.46 2.87 -29.76
CA ASP A 92 0.65 2.12 -29.16
C ASP A 92 0.95 2.60 -27.73
N ILE A 93 0.75 1.72 -26.73
CA ILE A 93 1.04 1.99 -25.32
C ILE A 93 2.47 1.53 -25.00
N VAL A 94 3.34 2.46 -24.65
CA VAL A 94 4.69 2.13 -24.20
C VAL A 94 4.62 1.53 -22.80
N CYS A 95 5.16 0.32 -22.65
CA CYS A 95 5.25 -0.34 -21.36
C CYS A 95 6.14 0.49 -20.40
N PRO A 96 5.64 0.85 -19.20
CA PRO A 96 6.39 1.67 -18.26
C PRO A 96 7.60 0.95 -17.65
N ASP A 97 7.63 -0.38 -17.68
CA ASP A 97 8.71 -1.16 -17.07
C ASP A 97 9.84 -1.45 -18.07
N CYS A 98 9.53 -1.92 -19.28
CA CYS A 98 10.54 -2.30 -20.28
C CYS A 98 10.74 -1.27 -21.41
N GLY A 99 9.85 -0.28 -21.55
CA GLY A 99 9.94 0.77 -22.59
C GLY A 99 9.54 0.31 -23.99
N LYS A 100 9.08 -0.93 -24.16
CA LYS A 100 8.59 -1.44 -25.45
C LYS A 100 7.15 -1.06 -25.69
N VAL A 101 6.83 -0.82 -26.95
CA VAL A 101 5.49 -0.51 -27.40
C VAL A 101 4.64 -1.78 -27.38
N SER A 102 3.50 -1.70 -26.70
CA SER A 102 2.47 -2.74 -26.66
C SER A 102 1.19 -2.20 -27.31
N PRO A 103 0.37 -3.04 -27.96
CA PRO A 103 -0.90 -2.61 -28.54
C PRO A 103 -1.87 -2.08 -27.47
N ASN A 104 -2.67 -1.06 -27.82
CA ASN A 104 -3.71 -0.52 -26.94
C ASN A 104 -4.73 -1.62 -26.56
N GLY A 105 -5.15 -1.66 -25.29
CA GLY A 105 -6.05 -2.69 -24.75
C GLY A 105 -5.34 -3.93 -24.19
N THR A 106 -4.01 -4.04 -24.32
CA THR A 106 -3.24 -5.08 -23.62
C THR A 106 -3.21 -4.79 -22.12
N LEU A 107 -3.64 -5.74 -21.28
CA LEU A 107 -3.61 -5.63 -19.80
C LEU A 107 -2.23 -5.93 -19.22
N ARG A 108 -1.37 -6.62 -19.98
CA ARG A 108 0.00 -6.94 -19.63
C ARG A 108 0.91 -6.75 -20.82
N CYS A 109 2.11 -6.25 -20.58
CA CYS A 109 3.15 -6.12 -21.58
C CYS A 109 3.57 -7.51 -22.05
N PRO A 110 3.53 -7.80 -23.37
CA PRO A 110 3.94 -9.09 -23.91
C PRO A 110 5.40 -9.43 -23.65
N ASP A 111 6.27 -8.41 -23.57
CA ASP A 111 7.71 -8.61 -23.44
C ASP A 111 8.19 -8.84 -22.02
N CYS A 112 7.58 -8.18 -21.02
CA CYS A 112 8.06 -8.24 -19.64
C CYS A 112 7.00 -8.63 -18.60
N GLY A 113 5.75 -8.86 -19.03
CA GLY A 113 4.63 -9.29 -18.17
C GLY A 113 4.06 -8.19 -17.26
N ALA A 114 4.58 -6.96 -17.33
CA ALA A 114 4.13 -5.84 -16.51
C ALA A 114 2.67 -5.48 -16.78
N LEU A 115 1.88 -5.20 -15.74
CA LEU A 115 0.47 -4.81 -15.90
C LEU A 115 0.40 -3.43 -16.58
N LEU A 116 -0.13 -3.40 -17.79
CA LEU A 116 -0.43 -2.20 -18.52
C LEU A 116 -1.82 -1.78 -18.09
N VAL A 117 -1.91 -0.90 -17.10
CA VAL A 117 -3.21 -0.40 -16.65
C VAL A 117 -3.77 0.44 -17.80
N PRO A 118 -4.86 0.01 -18.46
CA PRO A 118 -5.41 0.77 -19.56
C PRO A 118 -5.97 2.06 -18.98
N PHE A 119 -5.49 3.18 -19.50
CA PHE A 119 -6.15 4.48 -19.38
C PHE A 119 -7.45 4.41 -20.21
N ILE A 120 -8.46 3.67 -19.73
CA ILE A 120 -9.67 3.34 -20.51
C ILE A 120 -10.46 4.60 -20.91
N THR A 121 -10.25 5.75 -20.27
CA THR A 121 -11.06 6.96 -20.52
C THR A 121 -10.27 8.18 -20.94
N GLY A 122 -8.96 8.07 -21.21
CA GLY A 122 -8.12 9.26 -21.38
C GLY A 122 -8.04 10.15 -20.12
N GLU A 123 -8.66 9.72 -19.02
CA GLU A 123 -8.47 10.34 -17.72
C GLU A 123 -7.30 9.68 -16.99
N PRO A 124 -6.45 10.47 -16.33
CA PRO A 124 -5.34 9.93 -15.57
C PRO A 124 -5.81 9.02 -14.43
N PRO A 125 -4.94 8.15 -13.87
CA PRO A 125 -5.24 7.26 -12.74
C PRO A 125 -5.67 8.04 -11.47
N ILE A 126 -5.60 9.37 -11.54
CA ILE A 126 -6.14 10.38 -10.63
C ILE A 126 -7.63 10.15 -10.32
N ALA A 127 -8.39 9.40 -11.12
CA ALA A 127 -9.80 9.10 -10.80
C ALA A 127 -10.00 8.43 -9.41
N ARG A 128 -9.01 7.73 -8.86
CA ARG A 128 -9.03 7.23 -7.47
C ARG A 128 -8.83 8.31 -6.38
N PHE A 129 -8.51 9.52 -6.79
CA PHE A 129 -8.21 10.65 -5.92
C PHE A 129 -9.29 11.75 -5.97
N ARG A 130 -10.46 11.48 -6.58
CA ARG A 130 -11.56 12.45 -6.77
C ARG A 130 -12.22 12.97 -5.48
N GLU A 131 -11.83 12.50 -4.29
CA GLU A 131 -12.32 13.09 -3.04
C GLU A 131 -11.45 14.30 -2.64
N GLY A 132 -11.87 15.50 -3.05
CA GLY A 132 -11.55 16.76 -2.36
C GLY A 132 -10.33 17.58 -2.81
N PHE A 133 -9.85 17.45 -4.05
CA PHE A 133 -8.90 18.41 -4.63
C PHE A 133 -9.02 18.56 -6.15
N ASP A 134 -8.62 19.72 -6.67
CA ASP A 134 -8.56 20.03 -8.11
C ASP A 134 -7.21 19.54 -8.69
N PRO A 135 -7.19 18.59 -9.66
CA PRO A 135 -5.98 18.09 -10.30
C PRO A 135 -5.11 19.15 -11.01
N ASN A 136 -5.69 20.29 -11.36
CA ASN A 136 -4.99 21.38 -12.04
C ASN A 136 -4.47 22.47 -11.07
N GLU A 137 -4.79 22.36 -9.78
CA GLU A 137 -4.26 23.25 -8.74
C GLU A 137 -2.71 23.23 -8.76
N GLU A 138 -2.09 24.40 -8.84
CA GLU A 138 -0.64 24.53 -8.78
C GLU A 138 -0.15 24.59 -7.33
N LEU A 139 0.76 23.68 -6.98
CA LEU A 139 1.34 23.53 -5.65
C LEU A 139 2.84 23.35 -5.77
N CYS A 140 3.60 24.23 -5.14
CA CYS A 140 5.06 24.28 -5.21
C CYS A 140 5.59 24.39 -6.64
N GLY A 141 4.83 24.98 -7.56
CA GLY A 141 5.12 25.03 -9.00
C GLY A 141 4.94 23.68 -9.72
N MET A 142 4.07 22.81 -9.21
CA MET A 142 3.69 21.53 -9.82
C MET A 142 2.17 21.38 -9.82
N LYS A 143 1.59 20.72 -10.82
CA LYS A 143 0.16 20.38 -10.79
C LYS A 143 -0.10 19.33 -9.71
N SER A 144 -1.17 19.50 -8.93
CA SER A 144 -1.57 18.55 -7.89
C SER A 144 -1.81 17.13 -8.45
N GLY A 145 -2.28 17.04 -9.70
CA GLY A 145 -2.41 15.79 -10.43
C GLY A 145 -1.08 15.06 -10.67
N ASP A 146 -0.02 15.81 -11.02
CA ASP A 146 1.33 15.26 -11.17
C ASP A 146 1.89 14.78 -9.84
N ILE A 147 1.61 15.51 -8.75
CA ILE A 147 1.98 15.12 -7.39
C ILE A 147 1.30 13.80 -7.01
N ALA A 148 -0.01 13.69 -7.26
CA ALA A 148 -0.78 12.47 -6.98
C ALA A 148 -0.24 11.28 -7.77
N LEU A 149 0.01 11.47 -9.07
CA LEU A 149 0.53 10.45 -9.96
C LEU A 149 1.93 9.99 -9.56
N TYR A 150 2.81 10.95 -9.26
CA TYR A 150 4.18 10.68 -8.83
C TYR A 150 4.21 9.98 -7.47
N CYS A 151 3.40 10.41 -6.49
CA CYS A 151 3.39 9.79 -5.17
C CYS A 151 2.70 8.42 -5.14
N ARG A 152 1.79 8.17 -6.08
CA ARG A 152 0.92 6.98 -6.10
C ARG A 152 0.19 6.87 -4.74
N THR A 153 0.46 5.82 -3.98
CA THR A 153 -0.10 5.62 -2.64
C THR A 153 0.28 6.78 -1.72
N GLY A 154 -0.72 7.44 -1.14
CA GLY A 154 -0.54 8.60 -0.28
C GLY A 154 -0.39 9.94 -0.99
N GLY A 155 -0.73 10.05 -2.29
CA GLY A 155 -0.73 11.32 -3.03
C GLY A 155 -1.50 12.46 -2.34
N THR A 156 -2.66 12.18 -1.76
CA THR A 156 -3.46 13.15 -0.98
C THR A 156 -2.68 13.74 0.21
N SER A 157 -1.86 12.93 0.89
CA SER A 157 -1.03 13.39 2.00
C SER A 157 0.05 14.36 1.51
N TYR A 158 0.70 14.06 0.38
CA TYR A 158 1.74 14.92 -0.18
C TYR A 158 1.20 16.20 -0.81
N ILE A 159 -0.02 16.18 -1.36
CA ILE A 159 -0.74 17.40 -1.77
C ILE A 159 -0.93 18.34 -0.57
N LYS A 160 -1.43 17.82 0.56
CA LYS A 160 -1.58 18.60 1.81
C LYS A 160 -0.22 19.16 2.30
N LYS A 161 0.85 18.38 2.18
CA LYS A 161 2.21 18.84 2.53
C LYS A 161 2.73 19.92 1.58
N CYS A 162 2.45 19.82 0.28
CA CYS A 162 2.82 20.86 -0.69
C CYS A 162 2.04 22.17 -0.47
N ARG A 163 0.75 22.10 -0.10
CA ARG A 163 -0.02 23.28 0.35
C ARG A 163 0.62 23.97 1.55
N LYS A 164 1.09 23.19 2.55
CA LYS A 164 1.84 23.76 3.69
C LYS A 164 3.16 24.40 3.26
N CYS A 165 3.86 23.80 2.30
CA CYS A 165 5.10 24.35 1.77
C CYS A 165 4.90 25.68 1.02
N GLU A 166 3.80 25.85 0.29
CA GLU A 166 3.38 27.14 -0.31
C GLU A 166 3.17 28.22 0.76
N LEU A 167 2.57 27.85 1.89
CA LEU A 167 2.39 28.71 3.06
C LEU A 167 3.70 28.96 3.86
N GLY A 168 4.86 28.59 3.32
CA GLY A 168 6.17 28.79 3.95
C GLY A 168 6.59 27.70 4.95
N GLN A 169 5.74 26.71 5.25
CA GLN A 169 6.07 25.60 6.14
C GLN A 169 6.83 24.50 5.39
N LYS A 170 8.14 24.69 5.24
CA LYS A 170 9.03 23.78 4.47
C LYS A 170 9.41 22.50 5.21
N LEU A 171 9.23 22.45 6.53
CA LEU A 171 9.53 21.27 7.36
C LEU A 171 8.22 20.72 7.93
N THR A 172 7.92 19.47 7.59
CA THR A 172 6.82 18.71 8.17
C THR A 172 7.37 17.43 8.78
N PHE A 173 6.83 17.02 9.92
CA PHE A 173 7.30 15.81 10.59
C PHE A 173 6.76 14.56 9.89
N ASN A 174 7.67 13.66 9.53
CA ASN A 174 7.36 12.40 8.88
C ASN A 174 7.59 11.22 9.85
N TRP A 175 6.48 10.67 10.36
CA TRP A 175 6.50 9.54 11.29
C TRP A 175 7.14 8.27 10.72
N ALA A 176 6.91 7.98 9.44
CA ALA A 176 7.49 6.79 8.80
C ALA A 176 9.01 6.93 8.67
N ALA A 177 9.51 8.12 8.33
CA ALA A 177 10.95 8.37 8.29
C ALA A 177 11.57 8.38 9.69
N PHE A 178 10.84 8.78 10.73
CA PHE A 178 11.30 8.68 12.11
C PHE A 178 11.48 7.22 12.55
N LEU A 179 10.45 6.38 12.38
CA LEU A 179 10.48 4.99 12.84
C LEU A 179 11.36 4.07 11.98
N PHE A 180 11.42 4.32 10.67
CA PHE A 180 12.07 3.43 9.70
C PHE A 180 13.32 4.06 9.06
N SER A 181 13.95 5.04 9.72
CA SER A 181 15.25 5.55 9.25
C SER A 181 16.33 4.49 9.43
N PRO A 182 17.29 4.37 8.48
CA PRO A 182 17.47 5.12 7.22
C PRO A 182 16.70 4.53 6.03
N PHE A 183 16.10 3.35 6.20
CA PHE A 183 15.53 2.53 5.13
C PHE A 183 14.35 3.20 4.41
N TRP A 184 13.61 4.07 5.09
CA TRP A 184 12.53 4.86 4.49
C TRP A 184 13.02 5.71 3.31
N PHE A 185 14.25 6.23 3.35
CA PHE A 185 14.81 7.03 2.25
C PHE A 185 15.00 6.18 1.01
N PHE A 186 15.48 4.94 1.13
CA PHE A 186 15.59 4.00 0.02
C PHE A 186 14.22 3.55 -0.49
N TYR A 187 13.28 3.30 0.43
CA TYR A 187 11.89 3.02 0.10
C TYR A 187 11.27 4.13 -0.78
N ARG A 188 11.57 5.40 -0.51
CA ARG A 188 11.15 6.55 -1.32
C ARG A 188 12.13 6.95 -2.44
N LYS A 189 13.11 6.09 -2.74
CA LYS A 189 14.13 6.27 -3.81
C LYS A 189 15.00 7.52 -3.63
N LEU A 190 15.17 7.99 -2.40
CA LEU A 190 16.08 9.08 -2.00
C LEU A 190 17.48 8.51 -1.71
N TYR A 191 18.13 7.95 -2.73
CA TYR A 191 19.37 7.19 -2.56
C TYR A 191 20.53 7.99 -1.97
N LYS A 192 20.69 9.28 -2.36
CA LYS A 192 21.79 10.12 -1.87
C LYS A 192 21.71 10.39 -0.36
N PRO A 193 20.63 11.02 0.16
CA PRO A 193 20.51 11.21 1.61
C PRO A 193 20.36 9.87 2.36
N GLY A 194 19.73 8.87 1.74
CA GLY A 194 19.64 7.52 2.29
C GLY A 194 21.01 6.89 2.54
N ALA A 195 21.94 6.98 1.58
CA ALA A 195 23.30 6.45 1.73
C ALA A 195 24.08 7.14 2.85
N VAL A 196 23.94 8.47 3.00
CA VAL A 196 24.58 9.21 4.10
C VAL A 196 24.03 8.75 5.45
N LEU A 197 22.70 8.71 5.60
CA LEU A 197 22.07 8.28 6.85
C LEU A 197 22.34 6.80 7.17
N LEU A 198 22.41 5.94 6.15
CA LEU A 198 22.78 4.53 6.30
C LEU A 198 24.23 4.36 6.74
N GLY A 199 25.15 5.14 6.19
CA GLY A 199 26.55 5.15 6.63
C GLY A 199 26.68 5.56 8.10
N VAL A 200 25.97 6.62 8.51
CA VAL A 200 25.94 7.05 9.92
C VAL A 200 25.30 6.00 10.82
N PHE A 201 24.20 5.38 10.38
CA PHE A 201 23.53 4.31 11.10
C PHE A 201 24.48 3.12 11.34
N ILE A 202 25.13 2.64 10.28
CA ILE A 202 26.10 1.54 10.36
C ILE A 202 27.26 1.92 11.29
N ALA A 203 27.86 3.09 11.11
CA ALA A 203 28.98 3.53 11.95
C ALA A 203 28.62 3.57 13.44
N LEU A 204 27.42 4.07 13.78
CA LEU A 204 26.95 4.11 15.17
C LEU A 204 26.61 2.71 15.70
N THR A 205 26.09 1.81 14.87
CA THR A 205 25.86 0.41 15.25
C THR A 205 27.19 -0.30 15.52
N LEU A 206 28.19 -0.14 14.65
CA LEU A 206 29.52 -0.74 14.86
C LEU A 206 30.22 -0.17 16.10
N ALA A 207 30.04 1.12 16.39
CA ALA A 207 30.55 1.73 17.62
C ALA A 207 29.88 1.18 18.90
N ALA A 208 28.71 0.55 18.79
CA ALA A 208 27.99 -0.07 19.91
C ALA A 208 28.56 -1.44 20.32
N VAL A 209 29.19 -2.17 19.39
CA VAL A 209 29.69 -3.54 19.58
C VAL A 209 30.46 -3.77 20.90
N PRO A 210 31.46 -2.94 21.28
CA PRO A 210 32.18 -3.17 22.54
C PRO A 210 31.32 -2.92 23.80
N PHE A 211 30.27 -2.11 23.68
CA PHE A 211 29.31 -1.88 24.76
C PHE A 211 28.33 -3.06 24.86
N GLU A 212 27.87 -3.59 23.73
CA GLU A 212 27.00 -4.75 23.64
C GLU A 212 27.68 -6.01 24.21
N ALA A 213 28.95 -6.27 23.87
CA ALA A 213 29.69 -7.40 24.41
C ALA A 213 29.82 -7.40 25.96
N LYS A 214 29.78 -6.21 26.60
CA LYS A 214 29.73 -6.10 28.06
C LYS A 214 28.34 -6.40 28.61
N ALA A 215 27.30 -5.95 27.92
CA ALA A 215 25.92 -6.26 28.29
C ALA A 215 25.64 -7.76 28.13
N ASP A 216 26.15 -8.40 27.08
CA ASP A 216 25.95 -9.83 26.83
C ASP A 216 26.47 -10.71 27.98
N LYS A 217 27.62 -10.37 28.56
CA LYS A 217 28.15 -11.06 29.76
C LYS A 217 27.20 -10.96 30.94
N VAL A 218 26.61 -9.78 31.17
CA VAL A 218 25.64 -9.57 32.24
C VAL A 218 24.33 -10.31 31.94
N MET A 219 23.91 -10.33 30.68
CA MET A 219 22.71 -11.06 30.26
C MET A 219 22.88 -12.57 30.41
N GLU A 220 24.09 -13.09 30.21
CA GLU A 220 24.41 -14.50 30.46
C GLU A 220 24.39 -14.83 31.96
N GLU A 221 24.93 -13.95 32.82
CA GLU A 221 24.78 -14.08 34.29
C GLU A 221 23.30 -14.07 34.70
N VAL A 222 22.50 -13.17 34.11
CA VAL A 222 21.05 -13.08 34.34
C VAL A 222 20.35 -14.36 33.91
N ARG A 223 20.66 -14.90 32.72
CA ARG A 223 20.10 -16.15 32.20
C ARG A 223 20.42 -17.32 33.12
N SER A 224 21.68 -17.43 33.55
CA SER A 224 22.13 -18.48 34.47
C SER A 224 21.39 -18.41 35.80
N ALA A 225 21.32 -17.23 36.43
CA ALA A 225 20.65 -17.07 37.72
C ALA A 225 19.13 -17.30 37.64
N TYR A 226 18.51 -16.93 36.52
CA TYR A 226 17.10 -17.19 36.27
C TYR A 226 16.82 -18.69 36.17
N ASN A 227 17.63 -19.43 35.39
CA ASN A 227 17.47 -20.87 35.22
C ASN A 227 17.73 -21.62 36.54
N GLU A 228 18.74 -21.22 37.31
CA GLU A 228 19.03 -21.79 38.64
C GLU A 228 17.86 -21.59 39.61
N ALA A 229 17.30 -20.38 39.68
CA ALA A 229 16.16 -20.09 40.56
C ALA A 229 14.88 -20.85 40.17
N LEU A 230 14.73 -21.21 38.89
CA LEU A 230 13.62 -22.02 38.41
C LEU A 230 13.91 -23.53 38.43
N GLY A 231 15.14 -23.95 38.73
CA GLY A 231 15.54 -25.36 38.67
C GLY A 231 15.49 -25.95 37.26
N ILE A 232 15.72 -25.13 36.23
CA ILE A 232 15.74 -25.56 34.83
C ILE A 232 17.15 -26.05 34.48
N GLU A 233 17.31 -27.36 34.24
CA GLU A 233 18.55 -27.90 33.70
C GLU A 233 18.71 -27.57 32.20
N GLU A 234 19.95 -27.31 31.76
CA GLU A 234 20.21 -27.00 30.34
C GLU A 234 19.86 -28.21 29.45
N GLY A 235 18.84 -28.04 28.60
CA GLY A 235 18.44 -29.03 27.59
C GLY A 235 17.17 -29.82 27.91
N GLU A 236 16.49 -29.54 29.03
CA GLU A 236 15.23 -30.20 29.41
C GLU A 236 14.02 -29.29 29.09
N GLU A 237 13.07 -29.79 28.28
CA GLU A 237 11.78 -29.12 28.10
C GLU A 237 10.97 -29.25 29.39
N THR A 238 10.98 -28.21 30.22
CA THR A 238 10.24 -28.20 31.48
C THR A 238 8.74 -28.30 31.23
N SER A 239 8.18 -29.48 31.49
CA SER A 239 6.74 -29.74 31.55
C SER A 239 6.15 -29.52 32.95
N ALA A 240 7.01 -29.27 33.94
CA ALA A 240 6.61 -28.99 35.32
C ALA A 240 6.02 -27.58 35.44
N ALA A 241 4.88 -27.47 36.13
CA ALA A 241 4.28 -26.17 36.45
C ALA A 241 5.21 -25.41 37.41
N ILE A 242 5.80 -24.31 36.92
CA ILE A 242 6.61 -23.39 37.71
C ILE A 242 5.75 -22.82 38.84
N SER A 243 6.21 -22.92 40.08
CA SER A 243 5.50 -22.36 41.22
C SER A 243 5.64 -20.84 41.29
N THR A 244 4.66 -20.15 41.87
CA THR A 244 4.74 -18.70 42.11
C THR A 244 5.98 -18.33 42.94
N GLU A 245 6.38 -19.19 43.88
CA GLU A 245 7.55 -18.99 44.73
C GLU A 245 8.86 -19.06 43.92
N GLN A 246 8.99 -20.05 43.02
CA GLN A 246 10.14 -20.14 42.11
C GLN A 246 10.21 -18.91 41.20
N GLN A 247 9.06 -18.43 40.71
CA GLN A 247 9.01 -17.22 39.89
C GLN A 247 9.42 -15.96 40.67
N GLU A 248 9.01 -15.82 41.93
CA GLU A 248 9.43 -14.72 42.80
C GLU A 248 10.94 -14.76 43.09
N GLN A 249 11.49 -15.93 43.40
CA GLN A 249 12.93 -16.13 43.61
C GLN A 249 13.73 -15.75 42.35
N ALA A 250 13.26 -16.17 41.17
CA ALA A 250 13.90 -15.84 39.90
C ALA A 250 13.89 -14.32 39.62
N VAL A 251 12.76 -13.65 39.86
CA VAL A 251 12.67 -12.18 39.72
C VAL A 251 13.62 -11.48 40.68
N GLN A 252 13.70 -11.93 41.94
CA GLN A 252 14.61 -11.36 42.93
C GLN A 252 16.08 -11.53 42.51
N ALA A 253 16.48 -12.74 42.09
CA ALA A 253 17.84 -13.02 41.63
C ALA A 253 18.25 -12.15 40.43
N VAL A 254 17.38 -12.09 39.41
CA VAL A 254 17.60 -11.25 38.22
C VAL A 254 17.70 -9.77 38.59
N SER A 255 16.79 -9.28 39.44
CA SER A 255 16.77 -7.87 39.85
C SER A 255 18.06 -7.46 40.58
N GLY A 256 18.63 -8.36 41.41
CA GLY A 256 19.88 -8.13 42.12
C GLY A 256 21.07 -7.98 41.16
N ILE A 257 21.17 -8.85 40.16
CA ILE A 257 22.23 -8.79 39.13
C ILE A 257 22.11 -7.52 38.29
N VAL A 258 20.89 -7.17 37.86
CA VAL A 258 20.63 -5.95 37.09
C VAL A 258 20.98 -4.70 37.89
N GLN A 259 20.64 -4.65 39.19
CA GLN A 259 21.01 -3.53 40.06
C GLN A 259 22.53 -3.42 40.25
N LYS A 260 23.21 -4.55 40.51
CA LYS A 260 24.68 -4.62 40.63
C LYS A 260 25.37 -4.11 39.37
N ASN A 261 24.85 -4.49 38.19
CA ASN A 261 25.43 -4.16 36.89
C ASN A 261 24.82 -2.91 36.22
N LYS A 262 24.01 -2.13 36.94
CA LYS A 262 23.33 -0.93 36.39
C LYS A 262 24.28 0.04 35.69
N LYS A 263 25.49 0.23 36.21
CA LYS A 263 26.50 1.12 35.62
C LYS A 263 27.01 0.63 34.26
N ALA A 264 26.99 -0.67 34.01
CA ALA A 264 27.35 -1.25 32.72
C ALA A 264 26.18 -1.26 31.74
N LEU A 265 24.96 -1.59 32.21
CA LEU A 265 23.76 -1.70 31.36
C LEU A 265 23.17 -0.35 30.93
N LEU A 266 23.16 0.64 31.83
CA LEU A 266 22.51 1.93 31.57
C LEU A 266 23.12 2.68 30.37
N PRO A 267 24.45 2.79 30.21
CA PRO A 267 25.05 3.42 29.03
C PRO A 267 24.67 2.72 27.71
N VAL A 268 24.54 1.39 27.69
CA VAL A 268 24.15 0.64 26.48
C VAL A 268 22.72 1.01 26.08
N ALA A 269 21.80 0.99 27.04
CA ALA A 269 20.40 1.37 26.81
C ALA A 269 20.28 2.84 26.36
N LEU A 270 20.99 3.76 27.01
CA LEU A 270 21.00 5.17 26.65
C LEU A 270 21.60 5.42 25.27
N PHE A 271 22.69 4.71 24.92
CA PHE A 271 23.30 4.80 23.59
C PHE A 271 22.36 4.28 22.51
N GLY A 272 21.73 3.12 22.73
CA GLY A 272 20.73 2.56 21.81
C GLY A 272 19.55 3.51 21.59
N LEU A 273 19.03 4.09 22.67
CA LEU A 273 17.95 5.07 22.61
C LEU A 273 18.39 6.37 21.91
N ALA A 274 19.57 6.91 22.24
CA ALA A 274 20.10 8.12 21.63
C ALA A 274 20.36 7.94 20.13
N ARG A 275 20.85 6.76 19.71
CA ARG A 275 21.03 6.40 18.30
C ARG A 275 19.69 6.35 17.57
N PHE A 276 18.69 5.66 18.12
CA PHE A 276 17.35 5.56 17.54
C PHE A 276 16.70 6.96 17.42
N LEU A 277 16.64 7.70 18.52
CA LEU A 277 16.04 9.04 18.54
C LEU A 277 16.82 10.03 17.69
N GLY A 278 18.15 10.03 17.72
CA GLY A 278 18.98 10.96 16.97
C GLY A 278 18.78 10.82 15.46
N ILE A 279 18.96 9.61 14.93
CA ILE A 279 18.77 9.34 13.50
C ILE A 279 17.29 9.53 13.11
N GLY A 280 16.37 9.01 13.93
CA GLY A 280 14.94 9.10 13.71
C GLY A 280 14.44 10.55 13.66
N LEU A 281 14.78 11.39 14.64
CA LEU A 281 14.33 12.79 14.71
C LEU A 281 14.85 13.61 13.54
N ILE A 282 16.14 13.48 13.22
CA ILE A 282 16.73 14.15 12.05
C ILE A 282 15.96 13.74 10.78
N SER A 283 15.75 12.43 10.61
CA SER A 283 15.05 11.87 9.45
C SER A 283 13.61 12.33 9.36
N GLY A 284 12.87 12.29 10.47
CA GLY A 284 11.49 12.74 10.56
C GLY A 284 11.32 14.20 10.18
N CYS A 285 12.27 15.07 10.54
CA CYS A 285 12.23 16.49 10.21
C CYS A 285 12.57 16.79 8.74
N ILE A 286 13.54 16.09 8.14
CA ILE A 286 14.06 16.43 6.80
C ILE A 286 13.41 15.64 5.66
N ALA A 287 12.80 14.49 5.95
CA ALA A 287 12.34 13.54 4.94
C ALA A 287 11.37 14.13 3.92
N ASP A 288 10.33 14.82 4.38
CA ASP A 288 9.33 15.41 3.50
C ASP A 288 9.92 16.52 2.63
N ALA A 289 10.75 17.38 3.22
CA ALA A 289 11.42 18.46 2.49
C ALA A 289 12.32 17.91 1.37
N LEU A 290 13.10 16.86 1.65
CA LEU A 290 13.96 16.20 0.66
C LEU A 290 13.13 15.51 -0.43
N TYR A 291 12.05 14.84 -0.04
CA TYR A 291 11.16 14.17 -0.99
C TYR A 291 10.45 15.16 -1.92
N ILE A 292 9.90 16.26 -1.38
CA ILE A 292 9.23 17.31 -2.16
C ILE A 292 10.21 17.98 -3.11
N ARG A 293 11.45 18.28 -2.68
CA ARG A 293 12.49 18.83 -3.58
C ARG A 293 12.82 17.88 -4.72
N ARG A 294 12.95 16.58 -4.44
CA ARG A 294 13.23 15.56 -5.46
C ARG A 294 12.06 15.45 -6.45
N MET A 295 10.84 15.38 -5.93
CA MET A 295 9.61 15.32 -6.72
C MET A 295 9.45 16.54 -7.62
N LYS A 296 9.67 17.75 -7.10
CA LYS A 296 9.67 18.99 -7.90
C LYS A 296 10.67 18.93 -9.03
N LYS A 297 11.92 18.57 -8.73
CA LYS A 297 12.94 18.42 -9.76
C LYS A 297 12.53 17.43 -10.85
N ASP A 298 12.07 16.24 -10.46
CA ASP A 298 11.67 15.22 -11.44
C ASP A 298 10.46 15.65 -12.28
N ILE A 299 9.43 16.27 -11.67
CA ILE A 299 8.24 16.73 -12.39
C ILE A 299 8.60 17.84 -13.38
N THR A 300 9.33 18.87 -12.93
CA THR A 300 9.75 19.98 -13.79
C THR A 300 10.59 19.47 -14.96
N THR A 301 11.60 18.64 -14.71
CA THR A 301 12.44 18.08 -15.78
C THR A 301 11.65 17.21 -16.76
N VAL A 302 10.64 16.45 -16.32
CA VAL A 302 9.84 15.63 -17.25
C VAL A 302 8.93 16.51 -18.10
N ARG A 303 8.30 17.53 -17.51
CA ARG A 303 7.43 18.50 -18.20
C ARG A 303 8.20 19.36 -19.21
N GLU A 304 9.44 19.73 -18.92
CA GLU A 304 10.30 20.49 -19.84
C GLU A 304 10.74 19.69 -21.06
N ASN A 305 10.90 18.37 -20.92
CA ASN A 305 11.45 17.51 -21.98
C ASN A 305 10.40 16.76 -22.80
N ASN A 306 9.11 16.82 -22.43
CA ASN A 306 8.06 16.06 -23.08
C ASN A 306 6.80 16.91 -23.24
N THR A 307 6.28 16.97 -24.45
CA THR A 307 5.05 17.71 -24.79
C THR A 307 3.80 16.83 -24.75
N ASP A 308 3.96 15.52 -24.97
CA ASP A 308 2.86 14.56 -24.91
C ASP A 308 2.50 14.22 -23.45
N GLU A 309 1.24 14.50 -23.08
CA GLU A 309 0.72 14.31 -21.73
C GLU A 309 0.79 12.84 -21.29
N ARG A 310 0.57 11.90 -22.21
CA ARG A 310 0.62 10.45 -21.89
C ARG A 310 2.03 10.01 -21.54
N THR A 311 3.01 10.48 -22.30
CA THR A 311 4.44 10.24 -22.06
C THR A 311 4.88 10.83 -20.73
N VAL A 312 4.49 12.08 -20.43
CA VAL A 312 4.75 12.70 -19.12
C VAL A 312 4.21 11.82 -18.00
N GLN A 313 2.94 11.43 -18.07
CA GLN A 313 2.29 10.63 -17.02
C GLN A 313 2.97 9.27 -16.82
N ALA A 314 3.34 8.57 -17.90
CA ALA A 314 4.06 7.30 -17.82
C ALA A 314 5.43 7.45 -17.13
N ILE A 315 6.20 8.48 -17.48
CA ILE A 315 7.51 8.73 -16.88
C ILE A 315 7.40 9.11 -15.40
N LEU A 316 6.45 10.00 -15.04
CA LEU A 316 6.20 10.39 -13.66
C LEU A 316 5.81 9.19 -12.80
N PHE A 317 4.93 8.33 -13.33
CA PHE A 317 4.54 7.10 -12.66
C PHE A 317 5.76 6.22 -12.38
N ARG A 318 6.67 6.00 -13.36
CA ARG A 318 7.86 5.16 -13.21
C ARG A 318 8.89 5.72 -12.22
N LYS A 319 9.17 7.03 -12.30
CA LYS A 319 10.15 7.70 -11.42
C LYS A 319 9.68 7.71 -9.96
N GLY A 320 8.40 8.00 -9.75
CA GLY A 320 7.80 8.11 -8.43
C GLY A 320 7.51 6.79 -7.73
N GLY A 321 6.55 6.83 -6.80
CA GLY A 321 6.12 5.73 -5.97
C GLY A 321 7.15 5.33 -4.90
N ALA A 322 7.04 4.08 -4.47
CA ALA A 322 7.95 3.51 -3.48
C ALA A 322 8.49 2.16 -3.93
N SER A 323 9.62 1.73 -3.37
CA SER A 323 10.28 0.46 -3.67
C SER A 323 10.58 -0.30 -2.39
N LEU A 324 9.80 -1.36 -2.15
CA LEU A 324 10.05 -2.28 -1.03
C LEU A 324 11.41 -2.96 -1.18
N LEU A 325 11.79 -3.33 -2.41
CA LEU A 325 13.09 -3.95 -2.69
C LEU A 325 14.25 -3.08 -2.20
N TRP A 326 14.25 -1.79 -2.51
CA TRP A 326 15.31 -0.89 -2.05
C TRP A 326 15.24 -0.61 -0.54
N GLY A 327 14.03 -0.51 0.03
CA GLY A 327 13.84 -0.37 1.47
C GLY A 327 14.42 -1.57 2.24
N PHE A 328 13.92 -2.78 1.97
CA PHE A 328 14.39 -4.01 2.60
C PHE A 328 15.83 -4.34 2.23
N GLY A 329 16.24 -4.11 0.99
CA GLY A 329 17.63 -4.34 0.55
C GLY A 329 18.61 -3.51 1.37
N SER A 330 18.30 -2.24 1.66
CA SER A 330 19.16 -1.42 2.51
C SER A 330 19.23 -1.91 3.97
N TYR A 331 18.17 -2.52 4.49
CA TYR A 331 18.18 -3.19 5.80
C TYR A 331 19.06 -4.44 5.80
N LEU A 332 18.89 -5.33 4.82
CA LEU A 332 19.70 -6.54 4.69
C LEU A 332 21.20 -6.21 4.52
N ILE A 333 21.53 -5.13 3.81
CA ILE A 333 22.91 -4.65 3.71
C ILE A 333 23.44 -4.24 5.08
N SER A 334 22.69 -3.48 5.89
CA SER A 334 23.16 -3.11 7.23
C SER A 334 23.35 -4.32 8.15
N GLU A 335 22.46 -5.30 8.08
CA GLU A 335 22.60 -6.56 8.85
C GLU A 335 23.82 -7.35 8.40
N ALA A 336 24.01 -7.53 7.10
CA ALA A 336 25.17 -8.25 6.55
C ALA A 336 26.50 -7.59 6.95
N VAL A 337 26.57 -6.26 6.93
CA VAL A 337 27.76 -5.51 7.38
C VAL A 337 28.00 -5.72 8.88
N PHE A 338 26.96 -5.66 9.70
CA PHE A 338 27.08 -5.90 11.13
C PHE A 338 27.54 -7.33 11.43
N THR A 339 26.89 -8.34 10.84
CA THR A 339 27.27 -9.75 11.01
C THR A 339 28.71 -10.01 10.58
N LEU A 340 29.14 -9.47 9.42
CA LEU A 340 30.51 -9.63 8.94
C LEU A 340 31.51 -8.96 9.90
N PHE A 341 31.21 -7.75 10.38
CA PHE A 341 32.08 -7.07 11.35
C PHE A 341 32.19 -7.85 12.66
N SER A 342 31.07 -8.35 13.19
CA SER A 342 31.07 -9.14 14.41
C SER A 342 31.84 -10.45 14.24
N PHE A 343 31.69 -11.15 13.10
CA PHE A 343 32.44 -12.37 12.79
C PHE A 343 33.95 -12.13 12.70
N LEU A 344 34.39 -11.00 12.14
CA LEU A 344 35.81 -10.67 12.01
C LEU A 344 36.48 -10.21 13.33
N ASN A 345 35.68 -9.88 14.35
CA ASN A 345 36.16 -9.38 15.64
C ASN A 345 35.88 -10.34 16.81
N GLN A 346 35.38 -11.55 16.54
CA GLN A 346 35.42 -12.70 17.46
C GLN A 346 36.78 -13.38 17.36
#